data_AF-A0A7I7UK89-F1
#
_entry.id   AF-A0A7I7UK89-F1
#
_cell.length_a   1.000
_cell.length_b   1.000
_cell.length_c   1.000
_cell.angle_alpha   90.00
_cell.angle_beta   90.00
_cell.angle_gamma   90.00
#
_symmetry.space_group_name_H-M   'P 1'
#
loop_
_entity.id
_entity.type
_entity.pdbx_description
1 polymer ?
#
loop_
_entity_poly.entity_id
_entity_poly.type
_entity_poly.pdbx_seq_one_letter_code
_entity_poly.pdbx_strand_id
1 'polypeptide(L)'
;MSVGLLSYASYLPRHRLGRRVVAGYDEDSTTMAVAAASTALMNRTSPTTVLFATSSPAYADKTNATAIHAALGLPEQVLAADLCGTGRSGFAAIRWAAEAGGLALCADVRVGRPGSADEKLGGDGAAGLLFGDGEPIAEVLGTASRTEEFLDRWRSPHSVTGQQWEERFGAQRYSRLIRATASDALNAAGLADADHVVLACPNTAIVKRAATLVKGQKSVVTSPIGFSGAADAAIALCAVLDTAEPGDTILVLSATDGCDAMTLRASDRLPGARQPAPVAQQRDGGLAVSALTYLSWRGLVELEPPRRPEPDRVAAPPSSRSVSWKFGLTGTRCGQCGFVHLPPARVCRRCAVVDRMSPTPVAGLSGTVVTYTVDRLAYSPSPPMVQAVIDVDGGGRCTVEVADTEPDALHVGARVRFSLRRLYTACDVHDYFWKAVPDGQ
;
A
#
# COMPACT_ATOMS: atom_id res chain seq x y z
N MET A 1 -28.26 9.20 -4.31
CA MET A 1 -27.36 9.00 -3.15
C MET A 1 -25.98 9.36 -3.66
N SER A 2 -25.28 10.29 -3.01
CA SER A 2 -23.95 10.70 -3.45
C SER A 2 -22.92 9.76 -2.83
N VAL A 3 -22.15 9.07 -3.67
CA VAL A 3 -20.98 8.31 -3.23
C VAL A 3 -19.97 9.28 -2.61
N GLY A 4 -19.52 9.00 -1.39
CA GLY A 4 -18.52 9.82 -0.70
C GLY A 4 -17.37 8.97 -0.19
N LEU A 5 -16.28 9.62 0.21
CA LEU A 5 -15.13 8.95 0.83
C LEU A 5 -15.53 8.51 2.23
N LEU A 6 -15.51 7.21 2.53
CA LEU A 6 -15.95 6.64 3.80
C LEU A 6 -14.79 6.39 4.78
N SER A 7 -13.61 6.05 4.24
CA SER A 7 -12.38 5.83 5.00
C SER A 7 -11.16 5.90 4.07
N TYR A 8 -9.99 6.10 4.68
CA TYR A 8 -8.71 6.13 3.99
C TYR A 8 -7.64 5.49 4.86
N ALA A 9 -6.57 5.01 4.23
CA ALA A 9 -5.34 4.66 4.93
C ALA A 9 -4.15 4.70 3.98
N SER A 10 -3.00 5.07 4.53
CA SER A 10 -1.70 4.98 3.89
C SER A 10 -0.87 3.87 4.52
N TYR A 11 0.05 3.31 3.74
CA TYR A 11 1.09 2.42 4.24
C TYR A 11 2.44 2.86 3.69
N LEU A 12 3.34 3.25 4.60
CA LEU A 12 4.73 3.49 4.31
C LEU A 12 5.58 2.33 4.86
N PRO A 13 6.40 1.68 4.02
CA PRO A 13 7.39 0.69 4.46
C PRO A 13 8.24 1.16 5.63
N ARG A 14 8.76 0.21 6.42
CA ARG A 14 9.58 0.53 7.59
C ARG A 14 11.01 0.96 7.23
N HIS A 15 11.54 0.56 6.09
CA HIS A 15 12.97 0.74 5.78
C HIS A 15 13.31 2.14 5.23
N ARG A 16 14.51 2.64 5.54
CA ARG A 16 15.00 3.97 5.17
C ARG A 16 16.36 3.91 4.50
N LEU A 17 16.47 4.42 3.27
CA LEU A 17 17.76 4.75 2.64
C LEU A 17 18.04 6.24 2.86
N GLY A 18 18.79 6.57 3.91
CA GLY A 18 18.88 7.94 4.40
C GLY A 18 17.50 8.44 4.86
N ARG A 19 16.91 9.39 4.13
CA ARG A 19 15.54 9.90 4.39
C ARG A 19 14.46 9.28 3.52
N ARG A 20 14.85 8.47 2.53
CA ARG A 20 13.92 7.87 1.57
C ARG A 20 13.23 6.65 2.17
N VAL A 21 11.90 6.61 2.06
CA VAL A 21 11.09 5.43 2.39
C VAL A 21 11.28 4.37 1.31
N VAL A 22 11.71 3.16 1.70
CA VAL A 22 11.94 2.05 0.77
C VAL A 22 11.25 0.79 1.26
N ALA A 23 10.64 0.05 0.34
CA ALA A 23 10.08 -1.28 0.59
C ALA A 23 11.19 -2.28 0.98
N GLY A 24 10.91 -3.20 1.89
CA GLY A 24 11.78 -4.35 2.18
C GLY A 24 12.01 -5.24 0.96
N TYR A 25 12.88 -6.25 1.10
CA TYR A 25 13.05 -7.29 0.08
C TYR A 25 11.79 -8.16 -0.08
N ASP A 26 10.99 -8.26 0.98
CA ASP A 26 9.77 -9.03 1.10
C ASP A 26 8.49 -8.19 0.92
N GLU A 27 8.64 -6.94 0.45
CA GLU A 27 7.55 -6.04 0.09
C GLU A 27 7.55 -5.74 -1.41
N ASP A 28 6.35 -5.56 -1.94
CA ASP A 28 6.05 -5.16 -3.30
C ASP A 28 4.74 -4.34 -3.33
N SER A 29 4.33 -3.88 -4.51
CA SER A 29 3.10 -3.09 -4.66
C SER A 29 1.85 -3.83 -4.14
N THR A 30 1.76 -5.15 -4.32
CA THR A 30 0.63 -5.99 -3.87
C THR A 30 0.54 -6.05 -2.34
N THR A 31 1.65 -6.36 -1.68
CA THR A 31 1.72 -6.49 -0.21
C THR A 31 1.48 -5.15 0.49
N MET A 32 2.06 -4.05 -0.02
CA MET A 32 1.79 -2.70 0.51
C MET A 32 0.33 -2.29 0.32
N ALA A 33 -0.29 -2.65 -0.82
CA ALA A 33 -1.71 -2.39 -1.06
C ALA A 33 -2.61 -3.17 -0.07
N VAL A 34 -2.27 -4.41 0.27
CA VAL A 34 -2.99 -5.19 1.30
C VAL A 34 -2.89 -4.51 2.67
N ALA A 35 -1.73 -3.99 3.05
CA ALA A 35 -1.55 -3.30 4.32
C ALA A 35 -2.39 -2.01 4.42
N ALA A 36 -2.41 -1.20 3.35
CA ALA A 36 -3.27 -0.01 3.28
C ALA A 36 -4.76 -0.39 3.28
N ALA A 37 -5.15 -1.38 2.49
CA ALA A 37 -6.54 -1.83 2.37
C ALA A 37 -7.09 -2.39 3.70
N SER A 38 -6.30 -3.21 4.41
CA SER A 38 -6.70 -3.80 5.69
C SER A 38 -7.02 -2.73 6.73
N THR A 39 -6.25 -1.63 6.72
CA THR A 39 -6.50 -0.48 7.60
C THR A 39 -7.71 0.32 7.15
N ALA A 40 -7.85 0.61 5.85
CA ALA A 40 -8.99 1.37 5.33
C ALA A 40 -10.33 0.65 5.52
N LEU A 41 -10.35 -0.69 5.47
CA LEU A 41 -11.54 -1.52 5.65
C LEU A 41 -11.85 -1.88 7.11
N MET A 42 -11.03 -1.44 8.07
CA MET A 42 -11.23 -1.78 9.48
C MET A 42 -12.62 -1.34 9.96
N ASN A 43 -13.41 -2.29 10.46
CA ASN A 43 -14.81 -2.08 10.89
C ASN A 43 -15.75 -1.54 9.79
N ARG A 44 -15.46 -1.83 8.52
CA ARG A 44 -16.30 -1.44 7.37
C ARG A 44 -16.92 -2.65 6.69
N THR A 45 -17.97 -2.39 5.94
CA THR A 45 -18.55 -3.38 5.02
C THR A 45 -17.59 -3.66 3.87
N SER A 46 -17.70 -4.86 3.28
CA SER A 46 -16.92 -5.20 2.10
C SER A 46 -17.18 -4.21 0.97
N PRO A 47 -16.14 -3.77 0.23
CA PRO A 47 -16.32 -2.94 -0.95
C PRO A 47 -17.01 -3.73 -2.06
N THR A 48 -17.68 -3.04 -2.97
CA THR A 48 -18.31 -3.62 -4.17
C THR A 48 -17.27 -3.97 -5.25
N THR A 49 -16.19 -3.20 -5.30
CA THR A 49 -15.09 -3.35 -6.27
C THR A 49 -13.75 -3.04 -5.60
N VAL A 50 -12.67 -3.69 -6.02
CA VAL A 50 -11.27 -3.37 -5.70
C VAL A 50 -10.56 -2.99 -6.99
N LEU A 51 -10.11 -1.74 -7.07
CA LEU A 51 -9.34 -1.21 -8.19
C LEU A 51 -7.90 -1.00 -7.73
N PHE A 52 -6.96 -1.78 -8.26
CA PHE A 52 -5.55 -1.71 -7.88
C PHE A 52 -4.71 -1.04 -8.96
N ALA A 53 -4.21 0.15 -8.67
CA ALA A 53 -3.32 0.89 -9.56
C ALA A 53 -1.85 0.76 -9.15
N THR A 54 -1.01 0.35 -10.10
CA THR A 54 0.43 0.26 -9.91
C THR A 54 1.18 0.40 -11.24
N SER A 55 2.39 0.98 -11.19
CA SER A 55 3.32 0.91 -12.30
C SER A 55 4.32 -0.23 -12.15
N SER A 56 4.40 -0.84 -10.96
CA SER A 56 5.30 -1.94 -10.59
C SER A 56 4.52 -3.21 -10.20
N PRO A 57 3.71 -3.77 -11.12
CA PRO A 57 2.95 -4.98 -10.84
C PRO A 57 3.87 -6.16 -10.59
N ALA A 58 3.41 -7.11 -9.77
CA ALA A 58 4.15 -8.32 -9.48
C ALA A 58 4.14 -9.28 -10.68
N TYR A 59 3.01 -9.33 -11.40
CA TYR A 59 2.85 -10.08 -12.65
C TYR A 59 2.29 -9.18 -13.76
N ALA A 60 2.75 -9.39 -14.99
CA ALA A 60 2.24 -8.69 -16.17
C ALA A 60 0.90 -9.26 -16.67
N ASP A 61 0.77 -10.60 -16.72
CA ASP A 61 -0.41 -11.27 -17.27
C ASP A 61 -1.46 -11.59 -16.19
N LYS A 62 -1.00 -11.96 -14.99
CA LYS A 62 -1.89 -12.30 -13.88
C LYS A 62 -2.40 -11.02 -13.24
N THR A 63 -3.72 -10.92 -13.07
CA THR A 63 -4.34 -9.88 -12.25
C THR A 63 -3.83 -9.93 -10.81
N ASN A 64 -3.11 -8.90 -10.40
CA ASN A 64 -2.46 -8.72 -9.10
C ASN A 64 -3.50 -8.43 -8.01
N ALA A 65 -4.56 -7.69 -8.33
CA ALA A 65 -5.69 -7.40 -7.44
C ALA A 65 -6.37 -8.65 -6.88
N THR A 66 -6.27 -9.80 -7.55
CA THR A 66 -6.83 -11.07 -7.03
C THR A 66 -6.09 -11.58 -5.80
N ALA A 67 -4.78 -11.29 -5.66
CA ALA A 67 -4.04 -11.61 -4.45
C ALA A 67 -4.46 -10.69 -3.29
N ILE A 68 -4.73 -9.42 -3.58
CA ILE A 68 -5.25 -8.45 -2.61
C ILE A 68 -6.65 -8.87 -2.15
N HIS A 69 -7.55 -9.17 -3.09
CA HIS A 69 -8.90 -9.67 -2.83
C HIS A 69 -8.88 -10.89 -1.91
N ALA A 70 -8.05 -11.89 -2.23
CA ALA A 70 -7.91 -13.09 -1.43
C ALA A 70 -7.33 -12.80 -0.03
N ALA A 71 -6.38 -11.87 0.09
CA ALA A 71 -5.77 -11.51 1.37
C ALA A 71 -6.74 -10.78 2.30
N LEU A 72 -7.64 -9.98 1.71
CA LEU A 72 -8.71 -9.28 2.42
C LEU A 72 -9.91 -10.19 2.73
N GLY A 73 -9.92 -11.44 2.24
CA GLY A 73 -11.01 -12.39 2.45
C GLY A 73 -12.34 -11.93 1.85
N LEU A 74 -12.31 -11.21 0.73
CA LEU A 74 -13.50 -10.62 0.13
C LEU A 74 -14.40 -11.68 -0.54
N PRO A 75 -15.73 -11.44 -0.62
CA PRO A 75 -16.65 -12.30 -1.35
C PRO A 75 -16.25 -12.43 -2.83
N GLU A 76 -16.48 -13.61 -3.43
CA GLU A 76 -16.14 -13.90 -4.83
C GLU A 76 -16.84 -12.97 -5.84
N GLN A 77 -17.96 -12.35 -5.45
CA GLN A 77 -18.73 -11.43 -6.30
C GLN A 77 -18.08 -10.04 -6.40
N VAL A 78 -17.12 -9.72 -5.54
CA VAL A 78 -16.39 -8.44 -5.56
C VAL A 78 -15.43 -8.43 -6.74
N LEU A 79 -15.65 -7.52 -7.69
CA LEU A 79 -14.73 -7.32 -8.82
C LEU A 79 -13.36 -6.87 -8.30
N ALA A 80 -12.29 -7.51 -8.76
CA ALA A 80 -10.91 -7.10 -8.48
C ALA A 80 -10.15 -6.92 -9.79
N ALA A 81 -9.69 -5.71 -10.07
CA ALA A 81 -9.07 -5.36 -11.35
C ALA A 81 -7.80 -4.51 -11.17
N ASP A 82 -6.86 -4.68 -12.11
CA ASP A 82 -5.61 -3.91 -12.17
C ASP A 82 -5.75 -2.70 -13.10
N LEU A 83 -5.16 -1.57 -12.71
CA LEU A 83 -4.91 -0.41 -13.58
C LEU A 83 -3.40 -0.17 -13.65
N CYS A 84 -2.80 -0.54 -14.78
CA CYS A 84 -1.36 -0.39 -14.97
C CYS A 84 -0.98 1.04 -15.36
N GLY A 85 0.10 1.58 -14.78
CA GLY A 85 0.62 2.91 -15.10
C GLY A 85 0.94 3.74 -13.85
N THR A 86 1.42 4.97 -14.03
CA THR A 86 1.82 5.83 -12.91
C THR A 86 0.64 6.66 -12.38
N GLY A 87 0.82 7.97 -12.16
CA GLY A 87 -0.14 8.82 -11.44
C GLY A 87 -1.52 8.90 -12.08
N ARG A 88 -1.63 8.74 -13.40
CA ARG A 88 -2.91 8.81 -14.14
C ARG A 88 -3.78 7.58 -13.91
N SER A 89 -3.21 6.38 -13.96
CA SER A 89 -3.92 5.14 -13.64
C SER A 89 -4.33 5.09 -12.17
N GLY A 90 -3.46 5.60 -11.28
CA GLY A 90 -3.80 5.83 -9.87
C GLY A 90 -5.03 6.74 -9.71
N PHE A 91 -5.00 7.92 -10.34
CA PHE A 91 -6.11 8.86 -10.24
C PHE A 91 -7.39 8.35 -10.92
N ALA A 92 -7.28 7.58 -12.00
CA ALA A 92 -8.41 6.92 -12.65
C ALA A 92 -9.09 5.91 -11.71
N ALA A 93 -8.32 5.14 -10.93
CA ALA A 93 -8.88 4.24 -9.91
C ALA A 93 -9.65 5.02 -8.83
N ILE A 94 -9.08 6.14 -8.36
CA ILE A 94 -9.74 7.02 -7.37
C ILE A 94 -11.05 7.57 -7.93
N ARG A 95 -11.04 8.11 -9.17
CA ARG A 95 -12.22 8.69 -9.80
C ARG A 95 -13.30 7.64 -10.03
N TRP A 96 -12.92 6.45 -10.51
CA TRP A 96 -13.88 5.37 -10.73
C TRP A 96 -14.51 4.91 -9.41
N ALA A 97 -13.71 4.71 -8.35
CA ALA A 97 -14.26 4.39 -7.03
C ALA A 97 -15.19 5.50 -6.50
N ALA A 98 -14.83 6.78 -6.70
CA ALA A 98 -15.67 7.91 -6.32
C ALA A 98 -16.99 8.00 -7.09
N GLU A 99 -17.04 7.58 -8.35
CA GLU A 99 -18.25 7.59 -9.18
C GLU A 99 -19.15 6.36 -8.93
N ALA A 100 -18.56 5.18 -8.78
CA ALA A 100 -19.28 3.90 -8.75
C ALA A 100 -19.32 3.22 -7.37
N GLY A 101 -18.59 3.75 -6.39
CA GLY A 101 -18.30 3.07 -5.13
C GLY A 101 -17.22 1.99 -5.29
N GLY A 102 -16.55 1.67 -4.19
CA GLY A 102 -15.49 0.65 -4.15
C GLY A 102 -14.21 1.15 -3.48
N LEU A 103 -13.19 0.31 -3.50
CA LEU A 103 -11.90 0.55 -2.90
C LEU A 103 -10.86 0.82 -3.99
N ALA A 104 -10.37 2.06 -4.05
CA ALA A 104 -9.22 2.42 -4.86
C ALA A 104 -7.94 2.19 -4.06
N LEU A 105 -7.06 1.33 -4.57
CA LEU A 105 -5.75 1.05 -4.00
C LEU A 105 -4.68 1.51 -4.98
N CYS A 106 -3.74 2.32 -4.50
CA CYS A 106 -2.61 2.76 -5.29
C CYS A 106 -1.33 2.37 -4.56
N ALA A 107 -0.44 1.62 -5.21
CA ALA A 107 0.83 1.23 -4.59
C ALA A 107 1.95 1.15 -5.63
N ASP A 108 3.16 1.51 -5.22
CA ASP A 108 4.31 1.43 -6.12
C ASP A 108 5.63 1.29 -5.36
N VAL A 109 6.52 0.49 -5.94
CA VAL A 109 7.94 0.44 -5.58
C VAL A 109 8.71 1.18 -6.66
N ARG A 110 9.36 2.27 -6.28
CA ARG A 110 10.15 3.11 -7.17
C ARG A 110 11.60 2.67 -7.15
N VAL A 111 12.13 2.40 -8.34
CA VAL A 111 13.54 2.04 -8.51
C VAL A 111 14.21 3.07 -9.39
N GLY A 112 15.25 3.70 -8.85
CA GLY A 112 16.15 4.59 -9.56
C GLY A 112 17.51 3.95 -9.79
N ARG A 113 18.19 4.37 -10.85
CA ARG A 113 19.60 4.02 -11.06
C ARG A 113 20.48 4.66 -9.97
N PRO A 114 21.62 4.06 -9.59
CA PRO A 114 22.56 4.69 -8.67
C PRO A 114 22.93 6.12 -9.11
N GLY A 115 22.81 7.08 -8.20
CA GLY A 115 23.03 8.51 -8.41
C GLY A 115 21.86 9.30 -9.00
N SER A 116 20.80 8.64 -9.48
CA SER A 116 19.68 9.27 -10.19
C SER A 116 18.70 10.02 -9.29
N ALA A 117 17.85 10.86 -9.89
CA ALA A 117 16.76 11.54 -9.17
C ALA A 117 15.74 10.55 -8.58
N ASP A 118 15.39 9.48 -9.31
CA ASP A 118 14.47 8.44 -8.81
C ASP A 118 15.00 7.74 -7.55
N GLU A 119 16.33 7.54 -7.45
CA GLU A 119 16.94 6.94 -6.26
C GLU A 119 16.89 7.89 -5.05
N LYS A 120 17.11 9.19 -5.30
CA LYS A 120 17.22 10.22 -4.25
C LYS A 120 15.87 10.76 -3.78
N LEU A 121 14.92 10.91 -4.71
CA LEU A 121 13.67 11.66 -4.52
C LEU A 121 12.42 10.81 -4.77
N GLY A 122 12.58 9.53 -5.12
CA GLY A 122 11.47 8.58 -5.17
C GLY A 122 11.07 8.11 -3.77
N GLY A 123 9.90 7.50 -3.63
CA GLY A 123 9.44 6.85 -2.42
C GLY A 123 8.63 5.60 -2.73
N ASP A 124 8.68 4.61 -1.84
CA ASP A 124 7.87 3.40 -1.94
C ASP A 124 6.70 3.50 -0.96
N GLY A 125 5.50 3.08 -1.36
CA GLY A 125 4.34 3.11 -0.47
C GLY A 125 3.03 2.75 -1.15
N ALA A 126 1.97 2.74 -0.35
CA ALA A 126 0.61 2.52 -0.80
C ALA A 126 -0.39 3.42 -0.09
N ALA A 127 -1.56 3.58 -0.70
CA ALA A 127 -2.74 4.18 -0.08
C ALA A 127 -4.02 3.50 -0.58
N GLY A 128 -5.01 3.45 0.30
CA GLY A 128 -6.34 2.93 0.02
C GLY A 128 -7.42 3.95 0.37
N LEU A 129 -8.38 4.14 -0.54
CA LEU A 129 -9.49 5.07 -0.42
C LEU A 129 -10.79 4.32 -0.67
N LEU A 130 -11.63 4.19 0.36
CA LEU A 130 -12.92 3.52 0.27
C LEU A 130 -14.01 4.55 -0.02
N PHE A 131 -14.69 4.39 -1.15
CA PHE A 131 -15.84 5.19 -1.53
C PHE A 131 -17.11 4.34 -1.50
N GLY A 132 -18.24 4.94 -1.13
CA GLY A 132 -19.52 4.26 -1.15
C GLY A 132 -20.66 5.12 -0.62
N ASP A 133 -21.82 4.49 -0.44
CA ASP A 133 -22.96 5.07 0.25
C ASP A 133 -22.75 5.08 1.76
N GLY A 134 -23.33 6.07 2.44
CA GLY A 134 -23.27 6.20 3.89
C GLY A 134 -22.97 7.62 4.32
N GLU A 135 -22.45 7.78 5.54
CA GLU A 135 -22.01 9.07 6.07
C GLU A 135 -20.52 9.27 5.74
N PRO A 136 -20.16 10.08 4.74
CA PRO A 136 -18.79 10.21 4.29
C PRO A 136 -17.93 11.00 5.27
N ILE A 137 -16.64 10.71 5.30
CA ILE A 137 -15.63 11.56 5.94
C ILE A 137 -15.29 12.76 5.06
N ALA A 138 -15.46 12.64 3.74
CA ALA A 138 -15.34 13.74 2.80
C ALA A 138 -16.25 13.55 1.58
N GLU A 139 -16.87 14.64 1.14
CA GLU A 139 -17.77 14.68 -0.02
C GLU A 139 -17.03 15.12 -1.28
N VAL A 140 -17.33 14.49 -2.42
CA VAL A 140 -16.79 14.90 -3.73
C VAL A 140 -17.63 16.06 -4.26
N LEU A 141 -17.03 17.23 -4.43
CA LEU A 141 -17.71 18.44 -4.90
C LEU A 141 -17.58 18.65 -6.41
N GLY A 142 -16.45 18.25 -6.99
CA GLY A 142 -16.16 18.49 -8.39
C GLY A 142 -14.93 17.73 -8.87
N THR A 143 -14.90 17.43 -10.16
CA THR A 143 -13.77 16.76 -10.80
C THR A 143 -13.48 17.41 -12.15
N ALA A 144 -12.22 17.40 -12.56
CA ALA A 144 -11.84 17.79 -13.92
C ALA A 144 -10.68 16.92 -14.40
N SER A 145 -10.56 16.77 -15.72
CA SER A 145 -9.48 16.00 -16.33
C SER A 145 -9.07 16.64 -17.65
N ARG A 146 -7.77 16.71 -17.89
CA ARG A 146 -7.18 17.15 -19.15
C ARG A 146 -6.09 16.16 -19.55
N THR A 147 -6.23 15.60 -20.75
CA THR A 147 -5.24 14.69 -21.33
C THR A 147 -4.41 15.44 -22.36
N GLU A 148 -3.10 15.30 -22.27
CA GLU A 148 -2.18 15.85 -23.26
C GLU A 148 -1.03 14.87 -23.45
N GLU A 149 -0.78 14.46 -24.70
CA GLU A 149 0.32 13.57 -25.02
C GLU A 149 1.63 14.39 -25.04
N PHE A 150 2.59 13.96 -24.22
CA PHE A 150 3.99 14.37 -24.26
C PHE A 150 4.80 13.40 -23.39
N LEU A 151 6.05 13.14 -23.80
CA LEU A 151 6.91 12.18 -23.12
C LEU A 151 7.80 12.86 -22.07
N ASP A 152 7.24 13.18 -20.90
CA ASP A 152 8.05 13.65 -19.75
C ASP A 152 8.74 12.49 -19.02
N ARG A 153 8.04 11.37 -18.84
CA ARG A 153 8.56 10.21 -18.10
C ARG A 153 8.12 8.91 -18.75
N TRP A 154 9.01 7.92 -18.80
CA TRP A 154 8.69 6.60 -19.36
C TRP A 154 9.47 5.49 -18.67
N ARG A 155 8.99 4.25 -18.81
CA ARG A 155 9.70 3.04 -18.43
C ARG A 155 9.32 1.92 -19.40
N SER A 156 10.31 1.27 -20.00
CA SER A 156 10.07 0.07 -20.80
C SER A 156 9.50 -1.04 -19.90
N PRO A 157 8.56 -1.88 -20.37
CA PRO A 157 7.97 -2.96 -19.58
C PRO A 157 8.99 -3.92 -18.94
N HIS A 158 10.14 -4.11 -19.57
CA HIS A 158 11.21 -5.00 -19.07
C HIS A 158 12.28 -4.27 -18.25
N SER A 159 12.16 -2.95 -18.10
CA SER A 159 13.13 -2.17 -17.34
C SER A 159 12.66 -1.95 -15.91
N VAL A 160 13.56 -2.17 -14.96
CA VAL A 160 13.30 -1.92 -13.54
C VAL A 160 13.25 -0.41 -13.25
N THR A 161 14.10 0.38 -13.92
CA THR A 161 14.25 1.82 -13.68
C THR A 161 13.52 2.67 -14.73
N GLY A 162 12.90 3.77 -14.30
CA GLY A 162 12.31 4.76 -15.20
C GLY A 162 13.33 5.73 -15.78
N GLN A 163 12.90 6.50 -16.76
CA GLN A 163 13.62 7.62 -17.35
C GLN A 163 12.72 8.85 -17.36
N GLN A 164 13.35 10.03 -17.34
CA GLN A 164 12.69 11.31 -17.37
C GLN A 164 13.39 12.21 -18.39
N TRP A 165 12.60 13.00 -19.11
CA TRP A 165 13.10 13.99 -20.05
C TRP A 165 13.68 15.20 -19.30
N GLU A 166 14.13 16.20 -20.04
CA GLU A 166 14.62 17.45 -19.46
C GLU A 166 13.54 18.15 -18.63
N GLU A 167 13.88 18.52 -17.39
CA GLU A 167 12.96 19.03 -16.37
C GLU A 167 12.14 20.25 -16.85
N ARG A 168 12.75 21.16 -17.63
CA ARG A 168 12.10 22.38 -18.11
C ARG A 168 10.95 22.09 -19.08
N PHE A 169 11.12 21.11 -19.96
CA PHE A 169 10.11 20.72 -20.94
C PHE A 169 8.83 20.27 -20.22
N GLY A 170 8.92 19.29 -19.33
CA GLY A 170 7.78 18.83 -18.54
C GLY A 170 7.15 19.95 -17.71
N ALA A 171 7.97 20.78 -17.06
CA ALA A 171 7.47 21.88 -16.24
C ALA A 171 6.64 22.90 -17.04
N GLN A 172 7.00 23.20 -18.28
CA GLN A 172 6.23 24.10 -19.15
C GLN A 172 4.86 23.49 -19.51
N ARG A 173 4.83 22.19 -19.85
CA ARG A 173 3.59 21.47 -20.19
C ARG A 173 2.66 21.38 -18.99
N TYR A 174 3.16 20.87 -17.85
CA TYR A 174 2.37 20.69 -16.64
C TYR A 174 1.87 22.00 -16.05
N SER A 175 2.64 23.10 -16.07
CA SER A 175 2.20 24.38 -15.48
C SER A 175 0.89 24.89 -16.07
N ARG A 176 0.72 24.79 -17.39
CA ARG A 176 -0.52 25.17 -18.08
C ARG A 176 -1.67 24.23 -17.70
N LEU A 177 -1.41 22.93 -17.73
CA LEU A 177 -2.41 21.88 -17.45
C LEU A 177 -2.92 21.96 -16.01
N ILE A 178 -2.02 22.13 -15.04
CA ILE A 178 -2.35 22.25 -13.62
C ILE A 178 -3.28 23.44 -13.39
N ARG A 179 -2.93 24.64 -13.90
CA ARG A 179 -3.76 25.84 -13.71
C ARG A 179 -5.15 25.70 -14.33
N ALA A 180 -5.22 25.17 -15.55
CA ALA A 180 -6.51 24.99 -16.23
C ALA A 180 -7.39 23.95 -15.52
N THR A 181 -6.82 22.79 -15.16
CA THR A 181 -7.57 21.70 -14.51
C THR A 181 -8.00 22.07 -13.09
N ALA A 182 -7.15 22.78 -12.34
CA ALA A 182 -7.51 23.34 -11.03
C ALA A 182 -8.70 24.30 -11.13
N SER A 183 -8.67 25.23 -12.09
CA SER A 183 -9.77 26.17 -12.33
C SER A 183 -11.07 25.43 -12.66
N ASP A 184 -11.04 24.43 -13.53
CA ASP A 184 -12.24 23.69 -13.91
C ASP A 184 -12.82 22.89 -12.74
N ALA A 185 -11.96 22.24 -11.92
CA ALA A 185 -12.40 21.47 -10.76
C ALA A 185 -12.98 22.35 -9.64
N LEU A 186 -12.41 23.53 -9.41
CA LEU A 186 -12.95 24.52 -8.46
C LEU A 186 -14.28 25.09 -8.96
N ASN A 187 -14.37 25.45 -10.25
CA ASN A 187 -15.62 25.90 -10.87
C ASN A 187 -16.73 24.83 -10.77
N ALA A 188 -16.40 23.57 -11.05
CA ALA A 188 -17.33 22.45 -10.90
C ALA A 188 -17.79 22.26 -9.45
N ALA A 189 -16.91 22.54 -8.48
CA ALA A 189 -17.22 22.51 -7.05
C ALA A 189 -17.96 23.78 -6.55
N GLY A 190 -18.13 24.81 -7.40
CA GLY A 190 -18.69 26.11 -7.00
C GLY A 190 -17.79 26.90 -6.04
N LEU A 191 -16.48 26.70 -6.10
CA LEU A 191 -15.49 27.33 -5.24
C LEU A 191 -14.56 28.26 -6.02
N ALA A 192 -14.12 29.36 -5.39
CA ALA A 192 -13.10 30.24 -5.95
C ALA A 192 -11.68 29.71 -5.65
N ASP A 193 -11.51 29.12 -4.48
CA ASP A 193 -10.27 28.59 -3.93
C ASP A 193 -10.53 27.35 -3.05
N ALA A 194 -9.45 26.67 -2.67
CA ALA A 194 -9.48 25.56 -1.72
C ALA A 194 -8.63 25.86 -0.50
N ASP A 195 -8.98 25.29 0.65
CA ASP A 195 -8.20 25.40 1.88
C ASP A 195 -6.87 24.66 1.74
N HIS A 196 -6.93 23.43 1.25
CA HIS A 196 -5.77 22.60 1.00
C HIS A 196 -5.64 22.26 -0.48
N VAL A 197 -4.41 22.29 -1.00
CA VAL A 197 -4.09 21.81 -2.34
C VAL A 197 -3.10 20.67 -2.23
N VAL A 198 -3.43 19.52 -2.80
CA VAL A 198 -2.51 18.41 -3.03
C VAL A 198 -2.02 18.47 -4.47
N LEU A 199 -0.71 18.44 -4.69
CA LEU A 199 -0.11 18.36 -6.02
C LEU A 199 0.89 17.21 -6.13
N ALA A 200 0.49 16.17 -6.86
CA ALA A 200 1.35 15.05 -7.25
C ALA A 200 1.90 15.26 -8.66
N CYS A 201 3.22 15.19 -8.81
CA CYS A 201 3.89 15.33 -10.10
C CYS A 201 5.32 14.75 -10.02
N PRO A 202 5.76 13.94 -11.00
CA PRO A 202 7.14 13.45 -11.06
C PRO A 202 8.16 14.54 -11.39
N ASN A 203 7.72 15.70 -11.89
CA ASN A 203 8.62 16.78 -12.30
C ASN A 203 8.98 17.67 -11.12
N THR A 204 10.26 17.66 -10.71
CA THR A 204 10.72 18.37 -9.51
C THR A 204 10.61 19.89 -9.61
N ALA A 205 10.62 20.47 -10.81
CA ALA A 205 10.43 21.90 -11.01
C ALA A 205 8.97 22.31 -10.77
N ILE A 206 8.01 21.42 -11.03
CA ILE A 206 6.61 21.61 -10.66
C ILE A 206 6.46 21.53 -9.14
N VAL A 207 7.00 20.48 -8.51
CA VAL A 207 6.94 20.28 -7.05
C VAL A 207 7.47 21.51 -6.30
N LYS A 208 8.64 22.02 -6.69
CA LYS A 208 9.24 23.24 -6.09
C LYS A 208 8.40 24.51 -6.25
N ARG A 209 7.49 24.55 -7.22
CA ARG A 209 6.64 25.71 -7.54
C ARG A 209 5.17 25.47 -7.24
N ALA A 210 4.81 24.37 -6.56
CA ALA A 210 3.44 23.95 -6.31
C ALA A 210 2.57 25.10 -5.77
N ALA A 211 3.04 25.76 -4.70
CA ALA A 211 2.33 26.87 -4.05
C ALA A 211 2.18 28.14 -4.92
N THR A 212 3.02 28.29 -5.95
CA THR A 212 2.92 29.40 -6.92
C THR A 212 2.03 29.04 -8.11
N LEU A 213 1.86 27.75 -8.39
CA LEU A 213 0.99 27.25 -9.46
C LEU A 213 -0.48 27.31 -9.05
N VAL A 214 -0.79 26.82 -7.86
CA VAL A 214 -2.14 26.82 -7.28
C VAL A 214 -2.02 27.12 -5.80
N LYS A 215 -2.76 28.14 -5.34
CA LYS A 215 -2.76 28.54 -3.93
C LYS A 215 -3.77 27.68 -3.15
N GLY A 216 -3.36 27.22 -1.98
CA GLY A 216 -4.27 26.76 -0.93
C GLY A 216 -4.31 27.77 0.19
N GLN A 217 -5.48 28.07 0.75
CA GLN A 217 -5.64 29.09 1.80
C GLN A 217 -4.94 28.69 3.12
N LYS A 218 -4.94 27.39 3.44
CA LYS A 218 -4.25 26.81 4.59
C LYS A 218 -2.93 26.15 4.21
N SER A 219 -2.91 25.31 3.17
CA SER A 219 -1.68 24.59 2.81
C SER A 219 -1.60 24.14 1.35
N VAL A 220 -0.36 23.96 0.86
CA VAL A 220 -0.07 23.25 -0.38
C VAL A 220 0.87 22.08 -0.07
N VAL A 221 0.43 20.87 -0.35
CA VAL A 221 1.09 19.62 0.03
C VAL A 221 1.47 18.83 -1.22
N THR A 222 2.72 18.43 -1.30
CA THR A 222 3.19 17.39 -2.22
C THR A 222 3.45 16.11 -1.45
N SER A 223 3.66 14.98 -2.12
CA SER A 223 3.92 13.71 -1.44
C SER A 223 5.08 13.83 -0.43
N PRO A 224 4.85 13.47 0.85
CA PRO A 224 5.84 13.64 1.92
C PRO A 224 6.99 12.63 1.86
N ILE A 225 6.90 11.63 0.98
CA ILE A 225 7.92 10.59 0.78
C ILE A 225 8.66 10.72 -0.57
N GLY A 226 8.39 11.79 -1.31
CA GLY A 226 8.84 11.93 -2.70
C GLY A 226 7.93 11.21 -3.69
N PHE A 227 8.33 11.16 -4.95
CA PHE A 227 7.49 10.63 -6.02
C PHE A 227 7.30 9.11 -5.85
N SER A 228 6.06 8.69 -5.64
CA SER A 228 5.68 7.30 -5.37
C SER A 228 4.82 6.67 -6.47
N GLY A 229 4.98 7.14 -7.71
CA GLY A 229 4.31 6.54 -8.87
C GLY A 229 2.79 6.68 -8.82
N ALA A 230 2.07 5.58 -8.96
CA ALA A 230 0.61 5.56 -8.89
C ALA A 230 0.07 6.00 -7.52
N ALA A 231 0.83 5.79 -6.44
CA ALA A 231 0.41 6.12 -5.07
C ALA A 231 0.56 7.60 -4.70
N ASP A 232 1.20 8.41 -5.54
CA ASP A 232 1.68 9.74 -5.17
C ASP A 232 0.57 10.70 -4.72
N ALA A 233 -0.49 10.81 -5.52
CA ALA A 233 -1.65 11.64 -5.19
C ALA A 233 -2.41 11.11 -3.97
N ALA A 234 -2.55 9.78 -3.84
CA ALA A 234 -3.31 9.15 -2.77
C ALA A 234 -2.59 9.27 -1.41
N ILE A 235 -1.27 9.08 -1.35
CA ILE A 235 -0.47 9.26 -0.14
C ILE A 235 -0.47 10.73 0.28
N ALA A 236 -0.32 11.66 -0.66
CA ALA A 236 -0.39 13.09 -0.37
C ALA A 236 -1.77 13.52 0.13
N LEU A 237 -2.86 12.95 -0.41
CA LEU A 237 -4.22 13.15 0.10
C LEU A 237 -4.36 12.61 1.53
N CYS A 238 -3.85 11.41 1.82
CA CYS A 238 -3.87 10.86 3.19
C CYS A 238 -3.21 11.81 4.19
N ALA A 239 -2.07 12.41 3.80
CA ALA A 239 -1.35 13.37 4.66
C ALA A 239 -2.14 14.65 4.96
N VAL A 240 -3.00 15.10 4.03
CA VAL A 240 -3.91 16.23 4.26
C VAL A 240 -5.10 15.81 5.12
N LEU A 241 -5.69 14.63 4.87
CA LEU A 241 -6.82 14.12 5.67
C LEU A 241 -6.45 13.89 7.14
N ASP A 242 -5.17 13.59 7.43
CA ASP A 242 -4.66 13.45 8.79
C ASP A 242 -4.71 14.76 9.61
N THR A 243 -4.80 15.92 8.96
CA THR A 243 -4.73 17.24 9.63
C THR A 243 -5.91 18.15 9.31
N ALA A 244 -6.62 17.94 8.19
CA ALA A 244 -7.76 18.76 7.78
C ALA A 244 -8.87 18.80 8.84
N GLU A 245 -9.51 19.96 8.95
CA GLU A 245 -10.61 20.23 9.86
C GLU A 245 -11.96 20.03 9.15
N PRO A 246 -13.06 19.78 9.89
CA PRO A 246 -14.38 19.75 9.30
C PRO A 246 -14.71 21.04 8.53
N GLY A 247 -15.31 20.88 7.35
CA GLY A 247 -15.62 21.99 6.44
C GLY A 247 -14.50 22.33 5.46
N ASP A 248 -13.26 21.92 5.71
CA ASP A 248 -12.12 22.23 4.84
C ASP A 248 -12.29 21.65 3.44
N THR A 249 -11.94 22.46 2.45
CA THR A 249 -11.95 22.08 1.04
C THR A 249 -10.56 21.63 0.59
N ILE A 250 -10.48 20.49 -0.08
CA ILE A 250 -9.23 19.87 -0.51
C ILE A 250 -9.25 19.67 -2.02
N LEU A 251 -8.41 20.39 -2.74
CA LEU A 251 -8.19 20.19 -4.18
C LEU A 251 -7.02 19.24 -4.40
N VAL A 252 -7.29 18.06 -4.94
CA VAL A 252 -6.28 17.06 -5.30
C VAL A 252 -5.97 17.15 -6.78
N LEU A 253 -4.70 17.34 -7.13
CA LEU A 253 -4.18 17.41 -8.49
C LEU A 253 -3.14 16.32 -8.73
N SER A 254 -3.35 15.51 -9.76
CA SER A 254 -2.36 14.55 -10.28
C SER A 254 -1.91 14.99 -11.67
N ALA A 255 -0.65 15.41 -11.80
CA ALA A 255 -0.07 15.89 -13.05
C ALA A 255 0.91 14.87 -13.62
N THR A 256 0.38 13.93 -14.41
CA THR A 256 1.10 12.88 -15.16
C THR A 256 0.38 12.62 -16.48
N ASP A 257 1.07 12.78 -17.61
CA ASP A 257 0.53 12.60 -18.98
C ASP A 257 -0.73 13.44 -19.26
N GLY A 258 -0.77 14.64 -18.67
CA GLY A 258 -1.95 15.48 -18.54
C GLY A 258 -2.08 16.00 -17.10
N CYS A 259 -3.30 16.35 -16.69
CA CYS A 259 -3.61 16.66 -15.30
C CYS A 259 -5.06 16.26 -14.97
N ASP A 260 -5.24 15.64 -13.81
CA ASP A 260 -6.52 15.20 -13.28
C ASP A 260 -6.75 15.84 -11.90
N ALA A 261 -8.01 16.16 -11.59
CA ALA A 261 -8.38 16.90 -10.39
C ALA A 261 -9.66 16.38 -9.73
N MET A 262 -9.69 16.43 -8.40
CA MET A 262 -10.84 16.12 -7.56
C MET A 262 -10.87 17.07 -6.37
N THR A 263 -12.00 17.74 -6.17
CA THR A 263 -12.24 18.64 -5.06
C THR A 263 -13.11 17.93 -4.03
N LEU A 264 -12.65 17.89 -2.78
CA LEU A 264 -13.32 17.25 -1.65
C LEU A 264 -13.71 18.30 -0.60
N ARG A 265 -14.75 18.04 0.19
CA ARG A 265 -15.05 18.76 1.42
C ARG A 265 -15.03 17.82 2.62
N ALA A 266 -14.19 18.09 3.60
CA ALA A 266 -14.12 17.33 4.84
C ALA A 266 -15.40 17.50 5.66
N SER A 267 -15.90 16.42 6.24
CA SER A 267 -17.06 16.41 7.12
C SER A 267 -16.66 16.45 8.60
N ASP A 268 -17.65 16.64 9.47
CA ASP A 268 -17.51 16.53 10.93
C ASP A 268 -17.04 15.15 11.40
N ARG A 269 -17.14 14.12 10.55
CA ARG A 269 -16.73 12.75 10.89
C ARG A 269 -15.24 12.50 10.70
N LEU A 270 -14.55 13.32 9.89
CA LEU A 270 -13.14 13.10 9.56
C LEU A 270 -12.26 12.95 10.81
N PRO A 271 -12.32 13.81 11.84
CA PRO A 271 -11.45 13.69 13.01
C PRO A 271 -11.56 12.36 13.74
N GLY A 272 -12.76 11.78 13.81
CA GLY A 272 -13.01 10.48 14.46
C GLY A 272 -12.71 9.26 13.59
N ALA A 273 -12.44 9.46 12.29
CA ALA A 273 -12.22 8.40 11.32
C ALA A 273 -10.83 8.48 10.64
N ARG A 274 -9.90 9.28 11.20
CA ARG A 274 -8.51 9.33 10.76
C ARG A 274 -7.86 7.96 10.88
N GLN A 275 -6.94 7.66 9.96
CA GLN A 275 -6.14 6.44 10.04
C GLN A 275 -5.38 6.40 11.38
N PRO A 276 -5.13 5.20 11.97
CA PRO A 276 -4.48 5.08 13.28
C PRO A 276 -3.08 5.69 13.37
N ALA A 277 -2.30 5.59 12.29
CA ALA A 277 -0.95 6.14 12.19
C ALA A 277 -0.89 7.16 11.05
N PRO A 278 -0.78 8.47 11.36
CA PRO A 278 -0.65 9.52 10.35
C PRO A 278 0.58 9.33 9.46
N VAL A 279 0.52 9.81 8.21
CA VAL A 279 1.63 9.71 7.24
C VAL A 279 2.92 10.29 7.81
N ALA A 280 2.84 11.41 8.53
CA ALA A 280 3.99 12.04 9.17
C ALA A 280 4.66 11.11 10.20
N GLN A 281 3.87 10.45 11.05
CA GLN A 281 4.37 9.48 12.02
C GLN A 281 5.01 8.27 11.33
N GLN A 282 4.34 7.71 10.31
CA GLN A 282 4.87 6.58 9.56
C GLN A 282 6.22 6.90 8.90
N ARG A 283 6.39 8.13 8.40
CA ARG A 283 7.62 8.59 7.74
C ARG A 283 8.78 8.79 8.72
N ASP A 284 8.50 9.41 9.86
CA ASP A 284 9.54 9.85 10.82
C ASP A 284 10.19 8.66 11.56
N GLY A 285 9.51 7.51 11.65
CA GLY A 285 10.11 6.25 12.09
C GLY A 285 10.76 5.45 10.96
N GLY A 286 11.64 4.50 11.29
CA GLY A 286 12.11 3.51 10.31
C GLY A 286 13.46 2.86 10.62
N LEU A 287 13.75 1.77 9.92
CA LEU A 287 15.02 1.03 10.02
C LEU A 287 15.96 1.45 8.92
N ALA A 288 17.16 1.93 9.28
CA ALA A 288 18.17 2.32 8.32
C ALA A 288 18.65 1.10 7.51
N VAL A 289 18.77 1.27 6.20
CA VAL A 289 19.28 0.25 5.28
C VAL A 289 20.54 0.75 4.59
N SER A 290 21.55 -0.11 4.52
CA SER A 290 22.80 0.20 3.82
C SER A 290 22.56 0.30 2.31
N ALA A 291 23.33 1.15 1.62
CA ALA A 291 23.16 1.34 0.18
C ALA A 291 23.33 0.02 -0.60
N LEU A 292 24.31 -0.81 -0.24
CA LEU A 292 24.54 -2.11 -0.89
C LEU A 292 23.35 -3.06 -0.71
N THR A 293 22.80 -3.13 0.50
CA THR A 293 21.60 -3.94 0.80
C THR A 293 20.42 -3.47 -0.03
N TYR A 294 20.16 -2.16 -0.09
CA TYR A 294 19.10 -1.59 -0.90
C TYR A 294 19.28 -1.90 -2.40
N LEU A 295 20.48 -1.74 -2.95
CA LEU A 295 20.76 -2.02 -4.36
C LEU A 295 20.53 -3.49 -4.69
N SER A 296 20.89 -4.40 -3.78
CA SER A 296 20.60 -5.83 -3.92
C SER A 296 19.10 -6.12 -3.90
N TRP A 297 18.34 -5.56 -2.96
CA TRP A 297 16.88 -5.71 -2.90
C TRP A 297 16.14 -5.20 -4.15
N ARG A 298 16.78 -4.31 -4.92
CA ARG A 298 16.24 -3.77 -6.18
C ARG A 298 16.77 -4.46 -7.42
N GLY A 299 17.57 -5.52 -7.27
CA GLY A 299 18.15 -6.26 -8.39
C GLY A 299 19.16 -5.44 -9.20
N LEU A 300 19.76 -4.41 -8.59
CA LEU A 300 20.77 -3.56 -9.23
C LEU A 300 22.19 -4.04 -8.96
N VAL A 301 22.37 -4.86 -7.93
CA VAL A 301 23.63 -5.53 -7.58
C VAL A 301 23.32 -6.96 -7.18
N GLU A 302 24.03 -7.91 -7.78
CA GLU A 302 23.99 -9.32 -7.38
C GLU A 302 25.00 -9.55 -6.25
N LEU A 303 24.54 -10.18 -5.16
CA LEU A 303 25.39 -10.59 -4.04
C LEU A 303 25.63 -12.10 -4.12
N GLU A 304 26.73 -12.55 -3.52
CA GLU A 304 27.00 -13.98 -3.37
C GLU A 304 25.81 -14.67 -2.65
N PRO A 305 25.19 -15.69 -3.26
CA PRO A 305 24.04 -16.36 -2.66
C PRO A 305 24.46 -17.19 -1.42
N PRO A 306 23.52 -17.47 -0.51
CA PRO A 306 23.81 -18.34 0.63
C PRO A 306 24.16 -19.76 0.15
N ARG A 307 24.97 -20.49 0.94
CA ARG A 307 25.38 -21.89 0.63
C ARG A 307 24.26 -22.94 0.78
N ARG A 308 23.02 -22.50 0.98
CA ARG A 308 21.83 -23.37 1.05
C ARG A 308 21.12 -23.33 -0.31
N PRO A 309 20.49 -24.45 -0.72
CA PRO A 309 19.68 -24.46 -1.92
C PRO A 309 18.61 -23.35 -1.88
N GLU A 310 18.35 -22.77 -3.04
CA GLU A 310 17.20 -21.88 -3.21
C GLU A 310 15.89 -22.63 -2.94
N PRO A 311 14.84 -21.95 -2.47
CA PRO A 311 13.55 -22.58 -2.23
C PRO A 311 12.91 -23.05 -3.54
N ASP A 312 12.21 -24.18 -3.46
CA ASP A 312 11.43 -24.67 -4.60
C ASP A 312 10.30 -23.71 -4.96
N ARG A 313 9.99 -23.66 -6.27
CA ARG A 313 8.83 -22.93 -6.79
C ARG A 313 7.55 -23.43 -6.12
N VAL A 314 6.73 -22.50 -5.65
CA VAL A 314 5.42 -22.80 -5.10
C VAL A 314 4.50 -23.42 -6.16
N ALA A 315 3.86 -24.52 -5.81
CA ALA A 315 2.90 -25.19 -6.69
C ALA A 315 1.50 -24.54 -6.62
N ALA A 316 0.90 -24.32 -7.79
CA ALA A 316 -0.44 -23.74 -7.91
C ALA A 316 -1.56 -24.63 -7.32
N PRO A 317 -1.60 -25.96 -7.54
CA PRO A 317 -2.69 -26.80 -7.00
C PRO A 317 -2.81 -26.83 -5.47
N PRO A 318 -1.72 -26.97 -4.67
CA PRO A 318 -1.85 -26.86 -3.22
C PRO A 318 -2.20 -25.43 -2.79
N SER A 319 -1.63 -24.41 -3.44
CA SER A 319 -1.95 -23.01 -3.14
C SER A 319 -3.43 -22.68 -3.35
N SER A 320 -4.06 -23.21 -4.40
CA SER A 320 -5.49 -22.98 -4.67
C SER A 320 -6.40 -23.66 -3.65
N ARG A 321 -6.01 -24.82 -3.11
CA ARG A 321 -6.76 -25.50 -2.04
C ARG A 321 -6.58 -24.86 -0.67
N SER A 322 -5.54 -24.05 -0.48
CA SER A 322 -5.20 -23.41 0.78
C SER A 322 -5.30 -21.89 0.74
N VAL A 323 -6.07 -21.30 -0.19
CA VAL A 323 -6.16 -19.83 -0.36
C VAL A 323 -6.56 -19.13 0.94
N SER A 324 -7.54 -19.67 1.67
CA SER A 324 -7.99 -19.11 2.94
C SER A 324 -6.88 -19.06 4.00
N TRP A 325 -6.02 -20.07 4.05
CA TRP A 325 -4.86 -20.08 4.93
C TRP A 325 -3.72 -19.19 4.42
N LYS A 326 -3.37 -19.35 3.14
CA LYS A 326 -2.23 -18.69 2.51
C LYS A 326 -2.40 -17.17 2.44
N PHE A 327 -3.55 -16.72 1.94
CA PHE A 327 -3.84 -15.31 1.75
C PHE A 327 -4.68 -14.74 2.90
N GLY A 328 -5.76 -15.41 3.30
CA GLY A 328 -6.65 -14.87 4.34
C GLY A 328 -6.17 -15.05 5.78
N LEU A 329 -5.01 -15.68 6.00
CA LEU A 329 -4.52 -16.16 7.31
C LEU A 329 -5.66 -16.72 8.18
N THR A 330 -6.48 -17.58 7.59
CA THR A 330 -7.70 -18.09 8.22
C THR A 330 -7.45 -19.48 8.78
N GLY A 331 -7.52 -19.59 10.11
CA GLY A 331 -7.51 -20.86 10.83
C GLY A 331 -8.90 -21.47 10.94
N THR A 332 -9.03 -22.46 11.83
CA THR A 332 -10.32 -23.09 12.14
C THR A 332 -10.55 -23.14 13.64
N ARG A 333 -11.76 -22.78 14.09
CA ARG A 333 -12.22 -22.92 15.47
C ARG A 333 -13.14 -24.12 15.61
N CYS A 334 -12.86 -24.97 16.60
CA CYS A 334 -13.70 -26.11 16.93
C CYS A 334 -15.04 -25.65 17.50
N GLY A 335 -16.14 -26.06 16.88
CA GLY A 335 -17.49 -25.73 17.33
C GLY A 335 -17.90 -26.41 18.64
N GLN A 336 -17.19 -27.46 19.07
CA GLN A 336 -17.49 -28.19 20.32
C GLN A 336 -16.72 -27.67 21.53
N CYS A 337 -15.42 -27.36 21.39
CA CYS A 337 -14.57 -26.98 22.52
C CYS A 337 -13.90 -25.60 22.37
N GLY A 338 -14.18 -24.88 21.28
CA GLY A 338 -13.65 -23.54 21.02
C GLY A 338 -12.16 -23.45 20.67
N PHE A 339 -11.44 -24.57 20.63
CA PHE A 339 -10.00 -24.56 20.33
C PHE A 339 -9.74 -24.06 18.89
N VAL A 340 -8.81 -23.11 18.75
CA VAL A 340 -8.42 -22.51 17.46
C VAL A 340 -7.16 -23.19 16.93
N HIS A 341 -7.20 -23.59 15.67
CA HIS A 341 -6.13 -24.25 14.94
C HIS A 341 -5.51 -23.31 13.91
N LEU A 342 -4.19 -23.14 14.03
CA LEU A 342 -3.33 -22.48 13.06
C LEU A 342 -2.12 -23.40 12.85
N PRO A 343 -1.86 -23.94 11.64
CA PRO A 343 -2.71 -23.95 10.45
C PRO A 343 -4.09 -24.61 10.68
N PRO A 344 -5.09 -24.39 9.79
CA PRO A 344 -6.42 -24.96 9.92
C PRO A 344 -6.40 -26.49 9.93
N ALA A 345 -7.31 -27.10 10.71
CA ALA A 345 -7.40 -28.54 10.90
C ALA A 345 -8.85 -29.00 10.91
N ARG A 346 -9.11 -30.17 10.30
CA ARG A 346 -10.45 -30.82 10.27
C ARG A 346 -10.75 -31.65 11.52
N VAL A 347 -9.71 -32.10 12.22
CA VAL A 347 -9.83 -32.89 13.45
C VAL A 347 -9.30 -32.08 14.62
N CYS A 348 -10.11 -31.93 15.65
CA CYS A 348 -9.73 -31.12 16.81
C CYS A 348 -8.66 -31.84 17.64
N ARG A 349 -7.47 -31.25 17.74
CA ARG A 349 -6.38 -31.77 18.59
C ARG A 349 -6.72 -31.85 20.09
N ARG A 350 -7.75 -31.11 20.55
CA ARG A 350 -8.17 -31.08 21.96
C ARG A 350 -9.27 -32.07 22.30
N CYS A 351 -10.29 -32.22 21.45
CA CYS A 351 -11.47 -33.05 21.75
C CYS A 351 -11.76 -34.13 20.70
N ALA A 352 -10.90 -34.29 19.70
CA ALA A 352 -10.99 -35.27 18.61
C ALA A 352 -12.25 -35.17 17.72
N VAL A 353 -13.11 -34.16 17.89
CA VAL A 353 -14.24 -33.95 16.99
C VAL A 353 -13.77 -33.71 15.56
N VAL A 354 -14.45 -34.33 14.60
CA VAL A 354 -14.13 -34.29 13.17
C VAL A 354 -15.15 -33.40 12.46
N ASP A 355 -14.67 -32.56 11.54
CA ASP A 355 -15.48 -31.75 10.62
C ASP A 355 -16.50 -30.80 11.27
N ARG A 356 -16.33 -30.50 12.57
CA ARG A 356 -17.09 -29.47 13.30
C ARG A 356 -16.25 -28.22 13.52
N MET A 357 -15.80 -27.63 12.41
CA MET A 357 -14.85 -26.52 12.40
C MET A 357 -15.45 -25.32 11.66
N SER A 358 -15.36 -24.13 12.25
CA SER A 358 -15.72 -22.88 11.59
C SER A 358 -14.45 -22.09 11.21
N PRO A 359 -14.39 -21.44 10.03
CA PRO A 359 -13.29 -20.54 9.69
C PRO A 359 -13.07 -19.46 10.74
N THR A 360 -11.83 -19.07 10.99
CA THR A 360 -11.48 -18.00 11.93
C THR A 360 -10.36 -17.15 11.33
N PRO A 361 -10.70 -15.99 10.75
CA PRO A 361 -9.70 -15.05 10.25
C PRO A 361 -8.83 -14.55 11.41
N VAL A 362 -7.51 -14.61 11.25
CA VAL A 362 -6.59 -14.07 12.25
C VAL A 362 -5.63 -13.00 11.72
N ALA A 363 -5.70 -12.68 10.43
CA ALA A 363 -4.88 -11.64 9.78
C ALA A 363 -4.96 -10.27 10.49
N GLY A 364 -6.15 -9.87 10.93
CA GLY A 364 -6.39 -8.59 11.62
C GLY A 364 -6.21 -8.65 13.15
N LEU A 365 -5.76 -9.78 13.71
CA LEU A 365 -5.53 -9.92 15.14
C LEU A 365 -4.07 -9.66 15.48
N SER A 366 -3.82 -9.27 16.72
CA SER A 366 -2.48 -9.21 17.29
C SER A 366 -2.11 -10.55 17.96
N GLY A 367 -0.85 -10.70 18.33
CA GLY A 367 -0.33 -11.86 19.03
C GLY A 367 0.89 -11.54 19.87
N THR A 368 1.37 -12.54 20.61
CA THR A 368 2.51 -12.46 21.52
C THR A 368 3.60 -13.43 21.10
N VAL A 369 4.85 -12.96 21.05
CA VAL A 369 6.02 -13.81 20.82
C VAL A 369 6.24 -14.74 22.01
N VAL A 370 6.13 -16.05 21.80
CA VAL A 370 6.37 -17.08 22.81
C VAL A 370 7.84 -17.47 22.86
N THR A 371 8.45 -17.61 21.69
CA THR A 371 9.88 -17.89 21.51
C THR A 371 10.29 -17.49 20.09
N TYR A 372 11.57 -17.22 19.87
CA TYR A 372 12.11 -16.87 18.57
C TYR A 372 13.54 -17.38 18.39
N THR A 373 13.99 -17.43 17.15
CA THR A 373 15.36 -17.81 16.77
C THR A 373 15.84 -16.92 15.64
N VAL A 374 17.12 -16.54 15.71
CA VAL A 374 17.81 -15.75 14.68
C VAL A 374 18.70 -16.69 13.88
N ASP A 375 18.31 -16.98 12.66
CA ASP A 375 19.01 -17.90 11.76
C ASP A 375 19.86 -17.12 10.75
N ARG A 376 21.18 -17.36 10.78
CA ARG A 376 22.16 -16.78 9.85
C ARG A 376 22.53 -17.72 8.69
N LEU A 377 22.00 -18.95 8.69
CA LEU A 377 22.30 -20.01 7.75
C LEU A 377 21.15 -20.28 6.78
N ALA A 378 19.90 -20.04 7.19
CA ALA A 378 18.74 -20.15 6.30
C ALA A 378 18.88 -19.23 5.08
N TYR A 379 18.28 -19.66 3.96
CA TYR A 379 18.18 -18.81 2.77
C TYR A 379 17.35 -17.56 3.12
N SER A 380 17.93 -16.38 2.93
CA SER A 380 17.23 -15.10 3.02
C SER A 380 17.92 -14.08 2.11
N PRO A 381 17.17 -13.29 1.31
CA PRO A 381 17.71 -12.15 0.57
C PRO A 381 18.27 -11.04 1.48
N SER A 382 17.96 -11.08 2.78
CA SER A 382 18.46 -10.13 3.77
C SER A 382 18.72 -10.84 5.11
N PRO A 383 19.86 -11.56 5.25
CA PRO A 383 20.18 -12.24 6.49
C PRO A 383 20.42 -11.25 7.65
N PRO A 384 20.12 -11.63 8.91
CA PRO A 384 19.57 -12.91 9.33
C PRO A 384 18.04 -13.04 9.14
N MET A 385 17.56 -14.27 9.01
CA MET A 385 16.13 -14.58 9.10
C MET A 385 15.74 -14.72 10.58
N VAL A 386 14.66 -14.07 10.99
CA VAL A 386 14.10 -14.22 12.34
C VAL A 386 12.82 -15.03 12.24
N GLN A 387 12.75 -16.16 12.94
CA GLN A 387 11.54 -16.98 13.03
C GLN A 387 11.01 -16.96 14.45
N ALA A 388 9.70 -16.79 14.62
CA ALA A 388 9.05 -16.73 15.91
C ALA A 388 7.83 -17.65 15.98
N VAL A 389 7.56 -18.15 17.19
CA VAL A 389 6.32 -18.82 17.56
C VAL A 389 5.43 -17.79 18.22
N ILE A 390 4.25 -17.55 17.64
CA ILE A 390 3.31 -16.52 18.08
C ILE A 390 2.05 -17.17 18.64
N ASP A 391 1.65 -16.77 19.84
CA ASP A 391 0.29 -17.01 20.36
C ASP A 391 -0.62 -15.88 19.87
N VAL A 392 -1.67 -16.23 19.13
CA VAL A 392 -2.60 -15.27 18.55
C VAL A 392 -3.70 -14.95 19.55
N ASP A 393 -4.09 -13.68 19.64
CA ASP A 393 -5.20 -13.26 20.48
C ASP A 393 -6.50 -13.94 20.06
N GLY A 394 -7.28 -14.41 21.02
CA GLY A 394 -8.47 -15.23 20.71
C GLY A 394 -8.17 -16.69 20.38
N GLY A 395 -6.90 -17.10 20.44
CA GLY A 395 -6.44 -18.48 20.44
C GLY A 395 -5.75 -18.94 19.15
N GLY A 396 -4.97 -20.00 19.28
CA GLY A 396 -4.16 -20.56 18.20
C GLY A 396 -2.69 -20.14 18.33
N ARG A 397 -1.81 -20.93 17.72
CA ARG A 397 -0.36 -20.71 17.72
C ARG A 397 0.19 -20.99 16.34
N CYS A 398 1.01 -20.09 15.80
CA CYS A 398 1.65 -20.27 14.51
C CYS A 398 3.15 -19.99 14.60
N THR A 399 3.90 -20.55 13.65
CA THR A 399 5.31 -20.24 13.44
C THR A 399 5.41 -19.42 12.17
N VAL A 400 5.97 -18.23 12.26
CA VAL A 400 6.11 -17.29 11.14
C VAL A 400 7.46 -16.59 11.21
N GLU A 401 7.91 -16.06 10.09
CA GLU A 401 9.03 -15.11 10.09
C GLU A 401 8.61 -13.78 10.70
N VAL A 402 9.57 -13.05 11.26
CA VAL A 402 9.39 -11.70 11.77
C VAL A 402 10.07 -10.71 10.82
N ALA A 403 9.32 -9.69 10.38
CA ALA A 403 9.82 -8.60 9.55
C ALA A 403 9.87 -7.29 10.36
N ASP A 404 10.44 -6.24 9.76
CA ASP A 404 10.45 -4.87 10.29
C ASP A 404 11.02 -4.72 11.71
N THR A 405 11.94 -5.59 12.10
CA THR A 405 12.62 -5.53 13.40
C THR A 405 14.12 -5.76 13.26
N GLU A 406 14.89 -5.11 14.12
CA GLU A 406 16.26 -5.54 14.39
C GLU A 406 16.21 -6.80 15.28
N PRO A 407 17.06 -7.82 15.05
CA PRO A 407 17.01 -9.06 15.83
C PRO A 407 17.16 -8.86 17.34
N ASP A 408 17.98 -7.88 17.75
CA ASP A 408 18.26 -7.59 19.16
C ASP A 408 17.12 -6.83 19.87
N ALA A 409 16.20 -6.24 19.10
CA ALA A 409 15.03 -5.54 19.65
C ALA A 409 13.85 -6.48 19.96
N LEU A 410 13.84 -7.67 19.36
CA LEU A 410 12.80 -8.68 19.59
C LEU A 410 13.04 -9.39 20.92
N HIS A 411 11.97 -9.63 21.69
CA HIS A 411 12.04 -10.35 22.95
C HIS A 411 10.79 -11.21 23.15
N VAL A 412 10.90 -12.24 24.01
CA VAL A 412 9.75 -13.04 24.43
C VAL A 412 8.75 -12.14 25.17
N GLY A 413 7.48 -12.26 24.83
CA GLY A 413 6.43 -11.38 25.33
C GLY A 413 6.15 -10.16 24.45
N ALA A 414 6.98 -9.88 23.44
CA ALA A 414 6.73 -8.78 22.52
C ALA A 414 5.40 -8.96 21.78
N ARG A 415 4.70 -7.85 21.59
CA ARG A 415 3.44 -7.79 20.84
C ARG A 415 3.72 -7.64 19.36
N VAL A 416 2.98 -8.38 18.54
CA VAL A 416 3.10 -8.38 17.08
C VAL A 416 1.73 -8.34 16.42
N ARG A 417 1.68 -7.83 15.20
CA ARG A 417 0.57 -7.96 14.26
C ARG A 417 1.05 -8.71 13.03
N PHE A 418 0.14 -9.08 12.14
CA PHE A 418 0.49 -9.78 10.90
C PHE A 418 0.48 -8.83 9.71
N SER A 419 1.45 -9.00 8.81
CA SER A 419 1.52 -8.29 7.53
C SER A 419 1.80 -9.29 6.41
N LEU A 420 1.06 -9.18 5.31
CA LEU A 420 1.28 -10.01 4.13
C LEU A 420 2.61 -9.60 3.49
N ARG A 421 3.46 -10.56 3.18
CA ARG A 421 4.79 -10.37 2.59
C ARG A 421 4.99 -11.31 1.42
N ARG A 422 5.92 -10.96 0.54
CA ARG A 422 6.51 -11.85 -0.47
C ARG A 422 7.69 -12.57 0.18
N LEU A 423 7.48 -13.80 0.65
CA LEU A 423 8.54 -14.57 1.34
C LEU A 423 9.76 -14.77 0.44
N TYR A 424 9.52 -15.22 -0.79
CA TYR A 424 10.56 -15.43 -1.79
C TYR A 424 9.95 -15.45 -3.20
N THR A 425 10.83 -15.47 -4.21
CA THR A 425 10.47 -15.68 -5.62
C THR A 425 11.31 -16.82 -6.17
N ALA A 426 10.68 -17.79 -6.80
CA ALA A 426 11.36 -18.93 -7.43
C ALA A 426 10.75 -19.20 -8.81
N CYS A 427 11.60 -19.23 -9.85
CA CYS A 427 11.18 -19.34 -11.25
C CYS A 427 10.03 -18.38 -11.61
N ASP A 428 10.20 -17.09 -11.29
CA ASP A 428 9.24 -16.00 -11.51
C ASP A 428 7.88 -16.15 -10.81
N VAL A 429 7.76 -17.05 -9.83
CA VAL A 429 6.57 -17.19 -8.99
C VAL A 429 6.85 -16.67 -7.58
N HIS A 430 6.09 -15.66 -7.20
CA HIS A 430 6.09 -15.07 -5.86
C HIS A 430 5.31 -15.94 -4.86
N ASP A 431 5.96 -16.27 -3.73
CA ASP A 431 5.28 -16.85 -2.58
C ASP A 431 4.81 -15.75 -1.62
N TYR A 432 3.50 -15.53 -1.56
CA TYR A 432 2.90 -14.61 -0.59
C TYR A 432 2.42 -15.37 0.65
N PHE A 433 2.84 -14.91 1.82
CA PHE A 433 2.36 -15.39 3.10
C PHE A 433 2.57 -14.32 4.18
N TRP A 434 2.05 -14.56 5.38
CA TRP A 434 2.09 -13.59 6.46
C TRP A 434 3.36 -13.71 7.30
N LYS A 435 3.98 -12.56 7.58
CA LYS A 435 5.01 -12.42 8.61
C LYS A 435 4.46 -11.66 9.81
N ALA A 436 5.04 -11.90 10.98
CA ALA A 436 4.80 -11.06 12.15
C ALA A 436 5.60 -9.76 12.02
N VAL A 437 5.03 -8.65 12.48
CA VAL A 437 5.72 -7.36 12.63
C VAL A 437 5.40 -6.79 14.02
N PRO A 438 6.33 -6.08 14.69
CA PRO A 438 6.07 -5.49 16.00
C PRO A 438 4.81 -4.62 16.04
N ASP A 439 4.01 -4.77 17.11
CA ASP A 439 2.78 -4.00 17.38
C ASP A 439 3.15 -2.72 18.17
N GLY A 440 2.67 -1.55 17.74
CA GLY A 440 3.01 -0.26 18.36
C GLY A 440 4.18 0.51 17.74
N GLN A 441 4.52 0.24 16.47
CA GLN A 441 5.53 1.00 15.71
C GLN A 441 4.96 1.74 14.50
#